data_AF-A0A2V7Q7N5-F1
#
_entry.id   AF-A0A2V7Q7N5-F1
#
_cell.length_a   1.000
_cell.length_b   1.000
_cell.length_c   1.000
_cell.angle_alpha   90.00
_cell.angle_beta   90.00
_cell.angle_gamma   90.00
#
_symmetry.space_group_name_H-M   'P 1'
#
loop_
_entity.id
_entity.type
_entity.pdbx_description
1 polymer ?
#
loop_
_entity_poly.entity_id
_entity_poly.type
_entity_poly.pdbx_seq_one_letter_code
_entity_poly.pdbx_strand_id
1 'polypeptide(L)'
;MAVRPLYDATTVRLKSSLTTWRRSVLQRFTAVDVVTLLYVAVATAAVLAFSGHDHASWDLLLTAHALLVTLVLIAPLARQAGPVGRFLGDWYPMLLLGALYAEVGVLNVDLGYQHDQVIQRLELWVFGSQLSYRWIREMPNPLLSWVLHACYLAYYAILYASPLGLWFSGRRDAARRTIFAVMVT
;
A
#
# COMPACT_ATOMS: atom_id res chain seq x y z
N MET A 1 10.55 -1.39 61.99
CA MET A 1 9.82 -0.36 61.21
C MET A 1 9.88 -0.77 59.74
N ALA A 2 8.85 -1.49 59.25
CA ALA A 2 8.85 -2.05 57.90
C ALA A 2 8.19 -1.07 56.92
N VAL A 3 8.99 -0.47 56.04
CA VAL A 3 8.50 0.37 54.94
C VAL A 3 7.87 -0.57 53.91
N ARG A 4 6.54 -0.61 53.85
CA ARG A 4 5.82 -1.25 52.75
C ARG A 4 6.05 -0.40 51.50
N PRO A 5 6.60 -0.95 50.39
CA PRO A 5 6.63 -0.22 49.14
C PRO A 5 5.17 -0.02 48.70
N LEU A 6 4.81 1.22 48.42
CA LEU A 6 3.54 1.60 47.82
C LEU A 6 3.50 0.98 46.42
N TYR A 7 3.05 -0.27 46.33
CA TYR A 7 2.89 -0.97 45.06
C TYR A 7 1.80 -0.23 44.29
N ASP A 8 2.23 0.46 43.23
CA ASP A 8 1.44 1.41 42.46
C ASP A 8 0.37 0.68 41.62
N ALA A 9 -0.69 0.25 42.31
CA ALA A 9 -1.82 -0.49 41.75
C ALA A 9 -2.52 0.29 40.62
N THR A 10 -2.44 1.62 40.68
CA THR A 10 -2.92 2.56 39.68
C THR A 10 -2.21 2.43 38.34
N THR A 11 -0.87 2.38 38.32
CA THR A 11 -0.12 2.22 37.06
C THR A 11 -0.25 0.82 36.47
N VAL A 12 -0.40 -0.21 37.29
CA VAL A 12 -0.69 -1.58 36.82
C VAL A 12 -2.08 -1.65 36.17
N ARG A 13 -3.09 -1.03 36.77
CA ARG A 13 -4.47 -1.01 36.24
C ARG A 13 -4.57 -0.23 34.93
N LEU A 14 -3.90 0.93 34.83
CA LEU A 14 -3.81 1.72 33.60
C LEU A 14 -3.11 0.96 32.46
N LYS A 15 -1.96 0.32 32.74
CA LYS A 15 -1.25 -0.51 31.76
C LYS A 15 -2.10 -1.67 31.28
N SER A 16 -2.79 -2.36 32.20
CA SER A 16 -3.75 -3.44 31.91
C SER A 16 -4.90 -2.98 31.01
N SER A 17 -5.55 -1.86 31.32
CA SER A 17 -6.64 -1.30 30.52
C SER A 17 -6.17 -0.90 29.12
N LEU A 18 -4.99 -0.28 28.98
CA LEU A 18 -4.40 0.09 27.70
C LEU A 18 -4.05 -1.14 26.86
N THR A 19 -3.48 -2.19 27.45
CA THR A 19 -3.20 -3.44 26.73
C THR A 19 -4.48 -4.13 26.26
N THR A 20 -5.55 -4.09 27.05
CA THR A 20 -6.83 -4.73 26.73
C THR A 20 -7.55 -3.99 25.61
N TRP A 21 -7.57 -2.65 25.67
CA TRP A 21 -8.09 -1.79 24.61
C TRP A 21 -7.30 -1.93 23.32
N ARG A 22 -5.96 -1.89 23.39
CA ARG A 22 -5.10 -2.08 22.21
C ARG A 22 -5.34 -3.44 21.57
N ARG A 23 -5.52 -4.50 22.36
CA ARG A 23 -5.83 -5.84 21.86
C ARG A 23 -7.21 -5.91 21.19
N SER A 24 -8.23 -5.25 21.74
CA SER A 24 -9.57 -5.23 21.14
C SER A 24 -9.62 -4.44 19.84
N VAL A 25 -8.86 -3.34 19.76
CA VAL A 25 -8.68 -2.56 18.54
C VAL A 25 -7.94 -3.39 17.48
N LEU A 26 -6.81 -4.03 17.84
CA LEU A 26 -6.05 -4.90 16.96
C LEU A 26 -6.83 -6.13 16.48
N GLN A 27 -7.73 -6.68 17.30
CA GLN A 27 -8.60 -7.80 16.91
C GLN A 27 -9.61 -7.45 15.81
N ARG A 28 -9.91 -6.16 15.60
CA ARG A 28 -10.82 -5.71 14.54
C ARG A 28 -10.12 -5.54 13.20
N PHE A 29 -8.80 -5.42 13.20
CA PHE A 29 -8.01 -5.26 11.99
C PHE A 29 -7.82 -6.61 11.30
N THR A 30 -7.97 -6.58 9.98
CA THR A 30 -7.61 -7.70 9.10
C THR A 30 -6.13 -7.62 8.75
N ALA A 31 -5.54 -8.72 8.26
CA ALA A 31 -4.15 -8.74 7.78
C ALA A 31 -3.90 -7.69 6.69
N VAL A 32 -4.91 -7.44 5.84
CA VAL A 32 -4.90 -6.39 4.81
C VAL A 32 -4.69 -5.02 5.44
N ASP A 33 -5.40 -4.72 6.52
CA ASP A 33 -5.28 -3.41 7.17
C ASP A 33 -3.91 -3.19 7.80
N VAL A 34 -3.33 -4.24 8.39
CA VAL A 34 -1.99 -4.20 8.98
C VAL A 34 -0.94 -3.95 7.90
N VAL A 35 -1.04 -4.65 6.76
CA VAL A 35 -0.13 -4.46 5.63
C VAL A 35 -0.28 -3.06 5.03
N THR A 36 -1.50 -2.56 4.85
CA THR A 36 -1.70 -1.19 4.34
C THR A 36 -1.13 -0.16 5.30
N LEU A 37 -1.33 -0.29 6.62
CA LEU A 37 -0.71 0.62 7.60
C LEU A 37 0.81 0.55 7.57
N LEU A 38 1.39 -0.66 7.45
CA LEU A 38 2.83 -0.82 7.32
C LEU A 38 3.35 -0.16 6.05
N TYR A 39 2.68 -0.38 4.92
CA TYR A 39 3.01 0.26 3.64
C TYR A 39 2.97 1.78 3.78
N VAL A 40 1.88 2.35 4.29
CA VAL A 40 1.73 3.80 4.47
C VAL A 40 2.78 4.35 5.43
N ALA A 41 3.12 3.63 6.50
CA ALA A 41 4.18 4.04 7.42
C ALA A 41 5.56 4.06 6.75
N VAL A 42 5.88 3.03 5.95
CA VAL A 42 7.14 2.96 5.18
C VAL A 42 7.17 4.06 4.12
N ALA A 43 6.08 4.27 3.38
CA ALA A 43 5.95 5.33 2.40
C ALA A 43 6.15 6.70 3.05
N THR A 44 5.44 6.99 4.16
CA THR A 44 5.61 8.24 4.92
C THR A 44 7.06 8.43 5.38
N ALA A 45 7.71 7.36 5.88
CA ALA A 45 9.09 7.43 6.32
C ALA A 45 10.05 7.69 5.16
N ALA A 46 9.81 7.07 4.00
CA ALA A 46 10.59 7.29 2.79
C ALA A 46 10.42 8.73 2.28
N VAL A 47 9.17 9.23 2.24
CA VAL A 47 8.85 10.63 1.99
C VAL A 47 9.72 11.48 2.91
N LEU A 48 9.52 11.41 4.24
CA LEU A 48 10.26 12.23 5.22
C LEU A 48 11.79 12.13 5.12
N ALA A 49 12.34 10.96 4.78
CA ALA A 49 13.79 10.74 4.68
C ALA A 49 14.40 11.28 3.38
N PHE A 50 13.66 11.24 2.28
CA PHE A 50 14.15 11.64 0.95
C PHE A 50 13.60 13.00 0.49
N SER A 51 12.70 13.63 1.27
CA SER A 51 12.15 14.96 1.03
C SER A 51 13.21 16.07 1.03
N GLY A 52 13.36 16.77 -0.11
CA GLY A 52 14.08 18.05 -0.19
C GLY A 52 13.31 19.22 0.48
N HIS A 53 13.81 20.46 0.33
CA HIS A 53 13.36 21.64 1.10
C HIS A 53 12.04 22.31 0.64
N ASP A 54 11.27 21.75 -0.32
CA ASP A 54 10.10 22.44 -0.90
C ASP A 54 8.77 22.22 -0.14
N HIS A 55 8.53 23.01 0.91
CA HIS A 55 7.45 22.83 1.91
C HIS A 55 6.00 22.68 1.39
N ALA A 56 5.60 23.28 0.27
CA ALA A 56 4.17 23.36 -0.12
C ALA A 56 3.60 22.04 -0.68
N SER A 57 4.39 21.28 -1.45
CA SER A 57 3.98 19.96 -1.97
C SER A 57 3.99 18.89 -0.86
N TRP A 58 4.85 19.06 0.16
CA TRP A 58 4.92 18.18 1.33
C TRP A 58 3.67 18.21 2.19
N ASP A 59 3.09 19.39 2.41
CA ASP A 59 1.88 19.52 3.23
C ASP A 59 0.71 18.73 2.61
N LEU A 60 0.59 18.74 1.28
CA LEU A 60 -0.42 17.98 0.55
C LEU A 60 -0.16 16.46 0.67
N LEU A 61 1.09 16.02 0.48
CA LEU A 61 1.46 14.61 0.60
C LEU A 61 1.26 14.07 2.02
N LEU A 62 1.67 14.80 3.04
CA LEU A 62 1.47 14.44 4.44
C LEU A 62 -0.02 14.42 4.80
N THR A 63 -0.80 15.37 4.28
CA THR A 63 -2.25 15.37 4.43
C THR A 63 -2.86 14.13 3.77
N ALA A 64 -2.41 13.75 2.56
CA ALA A 64 -2.86 12.53 1.90
C ALA A 64 -2.53 11.27 2.74
N HIS A 65 -1.33 11.19 3.32
CA HIS A 65 -0.95 10.08 4.22
C HIS A 65 -1.80 10.05 5.49
N ALA A 66 -2.09 11.21 6.10
CA ALA A 66 -2.97 11.28 7.26
C ALA A 66 -4.41 10.83 6.93
N LEU A 67 -4.91 11.19 5.74
CA LEU A 67 -6.19 10.72 5.23
C LEU A 67 -6.18 9.21 4.95
N LEU A 68 -5.09 8.68 4.39
CA LEU A 68 -4.92 7.23 4.19
C LEU A 68 -4.94 6.48 5.52
N VAL A 69 -4.17 6.91 6.51
CA VAL A 69 -4.19 6.32 7.86
C VAL A 69 -5.60 6.36 8.43
N THR A 70 -6.26 7.52 8.36
CA THR A 70 -7.65 7.66 8.83
C THR A 70 -8.58 6.67 8.13
N LEU A 71 -8.46 6.52 6.82
CA LEU A 71 -9.23 5.57 6.02
C LEU A 71 -9.01 4.12 6.49
N VAL A 72 -7.77 3.72 6.76
CA VAL A 72 -7.48 2.37 7.29
C VAL A 72 -8.08 2.19 8.69
N LEU A 73 -7.99 3.21 9.55
CA LEU A 73 -8.53 3.15 10.91
C LEU A 73 -10.07 3.03 10.94
N ILE A 74 -10.77 3.63 9.98
CA ILE A 74 -12.24 3.53 9.88
C ILE A 74 -12.70 2.27 9.13
N ALA A 75 -11.84 1.61 8.35
CA ALA A 75 -12.22 0.44 7.55
C ALA A 75 -12.88 -0.70 8.37
N PRO A 76 -12.38 -1.07 9.58
CA PRO A 76 -13.04 -2.07 10.42
C PRO A 76 -14.45 -1.66 10.90
N LEU A 77 -14.68 -0.36 11.08
CA LEU A 77 -15.98 0.19 11.46
C LEU A 77 -16.93 0.19 10.25
N ALA A 78 -16.45 0.60 9.08
CA ALA A 78 -17.21 0.58 7.83
C ALA A 78 -17.74 -0.82 7.52
N ARG A 79 -16.96 -1.88 7.78
CA ARG A 79 -17.37 -3.28 7.56
C ARG A 79 -18.61 -3.72 8.35
N GLN A 80 -18.90 -3.02 9.46
CA GLN A 80 -20.02 -3.30 10.35
C GLN A 80 -21.25 -2.44 10.06
N ALA A 81 -21.10 -1.35 9.29
CA ALA A 81 -22.16 -0.36 9.07
C ALA A 81 -23.25 -0.80 8.06
N GLY A 82 -22.97 -1.80 7.22
CA GLY A 82 -23.93 -2.30 6.23
C GLY A 82 -23.26 -2.90 4.99
N PRO A 83 -24.03 -3.25 3.93
CA PRO A 83 -23.49 -3.87 2.72
C PRO A 83 -22.46 -3.00 1.98
N VAL A 84 -22.77 -1.70 1.83
CA VAL A 84 -21.88 -0.74 1.17
C VAL A 84 -20.62 -0.50 1.98
N GLY A 85 -20.76 -0.27 3.30
CA GLY A 85 -19.60 -0.10 4.19
C GLY A 85 -18.70 -1.34 4.23
N ARG A 86 -19.27 -2.54 4.12
CA ARG A 86 -18.53 -3.79 3.99
C ARG A 86 -17.80 -3.93 2.68
N PHE A 87 -18.43 -3.56 1.56
CA PHE A 87 -17.73 -3.50 0.28
C PHE A 87 -16.54 -2.54 0.36
N LEU A 88 -16.77 -1.28 0.73
CA LEU A 88 -15.72 -0.27 0.82
C LEU A 88 -14.61 -0.67 1.82
N GLY A 89 -14.98 -1.20 2.99
CA GLY A 89 -14.01 -1.65 3.98
C GLY A 89 -13.18 -2.86 3.52
N ASP A 90 -13.71 -3.75 2.68
CA ASP A 90 -12.93 -4.85 2.10
C ASP A 90 -12.10 -4.39 0.88
N TRP A 91 -12.59 -3.41 0.12
CA TRP A 91 -12.04 -3.00 -1.18
C TRP A 91 -11.16 -1.76 -1.17
N TYR A 92 -11.13 -0.98 -0.08
CA TYR A 92 -10.36 0.26 -0.05
C TYR A 92 -8.89 0.11 -0.50
N PRO A 93 -8.12 -0.96 -0.22
CA PRO A 93 -6.74 -1.04 -0.68
C PRO A 93 -6.65 -1.14 -2.21
N MET A 94 -7.57 -1.87 -2.83
CA MET A 94 -7.66 -1.99 -4.30
C MET A 94 -8.06 -0.66 -4.95
N LEU A 95 -8.93 0.12 -4.29
CA LEU A 95 -9.33 1.45 -4.76
C LEU A 95 -8.19 2.47 -4.62
N LEU A 96 -7.37 2.32 -3.57
CA LEU A 96 -6.20 3.16 -3.33
C LEU A 96 -5.02 2.84 -4.24
N LEU A 97 -4.97 1.65 -4.85
CA LEU A 97 -3.82 1.19 -5.63
C LEU A 97 -3.35 2.21 -6.68
N GLY A 98 -4.30 2.84 -7.40
CA GLY A 98 -3.98 3.87 -8.38
C GLY A 98 -3.39 5.14 -7.74
N ALA A 99 -3.90 5.55 -6.57
CA ALA A 99 -3.39 6.72 -5.85
C ALA A 99 -1.99 6.46 -5.27
N LEU A 100 -1.77 5.29 -4.67
CA LEU A 100 -0.47 4.87 -4.16
C LEU A 100 0.56 4.70 -5.29
N TYR A 101 0.13 4.22 -6.45
CA TYR A 101 0.99 4.16 -7.64
C TYR A 101 1.33 5.55 -8.18
N ALA A 102 0.37 6.48 -8.21
CA ALA A 102 0.61 7.85 -8.62
C ALA A 102 1.61 8.58 -7.71
N GLU A 103 1.61 8.27 -6.41
CA GLU A 103 2.57 8.79 -5.45
C GLU A 103 4.02 8.49 -5.85
N VAL A 104 4.31 7.29 -6.38
CA VAL A 104 5.64 6.96 -6.92
C VAL A 104 6.04 7.91 -8.05
N GLY A 105 5.08 8.32 -8.88
CA GLY A 105 5.31 9.32 -9.93
C GLY A 105 5.67 10.70 -9.36
N VAL A 106 4.91 11.16 -8.36
CA VAL A 106 5.16 12.43 -7.66
C VAL A 106 6.55 12.41 -7.03
N LEU A 107 6.89 11.35 -6.30
CA LEU A 107 8.20 11.20 -5.67
C LEU A 107 9.33 11.15 -6.70
N ASN A 108 9.19 10.39 -7.79
CA ASN A 108 10.24 10.28 -8.80
C ASN A 108 10.49 11.58 -9.58
N VAL A 109 9.41 12.31 -9.91
CA VAL A 109 9.50 13.55 -10.69
C VAL A 109 10.00 14.70 -9.82
N ASP A 110 9.43 14.87 -8.62
CA ASP A 110 9.69 16.05 -7.78
C ASP A 110 10.99 15.92 -6.94
N LEU A 111 11.42 14.69 -6.61
CA LEU A 111 12.68 14.47 -5.89
C LEU A 111 13.89 14.34 -6.82
N GLY A 112 13.69 14.26 -8.13
CA GLY A 112 14.78 14.04 -9.10
C GLY A 112 15.53 12.71 -8.93
N TYR A 113 15.00 11.79 -8.12
CA TYR A 113 15.57 10.47 -7.86
C TYR A 113 15.25 9.49 -9.00
N GLN A 114 15.81 9.77 -10.18
CA GLN A 114 15.80 8.82 -11.29
C GLN A 114 17.04 7.94 -11.17
N HIS A 115 16.87 6.71 -10.67
CA HIS A 115 17.92 5.69 -10.71
C HIS A 115 18.19 5.16 -12.13
N ASP A 116 17.52 5.71 -13.13
CA ASP A 116 17.65 5.39 -14.55
C ASP A 116 19.10 5.30 -15.01
N GLN A 117 19.97 6.23 -14.57
CA GLN A 117 21.39 6.20 -14.95
C GLN A 117 22.15 5.01 -14.35
N VAL A 118 21.85 4.63 -13.12
CA VAL A 118 22.49 3.48 -12.46
C VAL A 118 22.04 2.19 -13.14
N ILE A 119 20.74 2.07 -13.40
CA ILE A 119 20.16 0.89 -14.08
C ILE A 119 20.66 0.80 -15.52
N GLN A 120 20.73 1.91 -16.26
CA GLN A 120 21.27 1.95 -17.62
C GLN A 120 22.76 1.55 -17.67
N ARG A 121 23.57 1.99 -16.69
CA ARG A 121 24.98 1.56 -16.59
C ARG A 121 25.10 0.09 -16.24
N LEU A 122 24.23 -0.41 -15.35
CA LEU A 122 24.17 -1.83 -15.03
C LEU A 122 23.80 -2.65 -16.27
N GLU A 123 22.79 -2.23 -17.02
CA GLU A 123 22.38 -2.89 -18.27
C GLU A 123 23.54 -2.90 -19.28
N LEU A 124 24.20 -1.76 -19.48
CA LEU A 124 25.38 -1.65 -20.34
C LEU A 124 26.53 -2.56 -19.87
N TRP A 125 26.73 -2.68 -18.55
CA TRP A 125 27.77 -3.52 -17.98
C TRP A 125 27.46 -5.02 -18.15
N VAL A 126 26.22 -5.44 -17.93
CA VAL A 126 25.81 -6.85 -18.06
C VAL A 126 25.72 -7.30 -19.52
N PHE A 127 25.13 -6.48 -20.38
CA PHE A 127 24.77 -6.89 -21.75
C PHE A 127 25.61 -6.21 -22.85
N GLY A 128 26.53 -5.31 -22.49
CA GLY A 128 27.32 -4.53 -23.44
C GLY A 128 26.50 -3.53 -24.26
N SER A 129 25.20 -3.39 -23.97
CA SER A 129 24.28 -2.47 -24.67
C SER A 129 23.03 -2.20 -23.83
N GLN A 130 22.28 -1.17 -24.19
CA GLN A 130 20.95 -0.89 -23.61
C GLN A 130 19.88 -1.67 -24.38
N LEU A 131 19.70 -2.95 -24.05
CA LEU A 131 18.75 -3.86 -24.70
C LEU A 131 17.32 -3.31 -24.69
N SER A 132 16.88 -2.80 -23.54
CA SER A 132 15.58 -2.17 -23.32
C SER A 132 15.24 -1.11 -24.38
N TYR A 133 16.24 -0.35 -24.82
CA TYR A 133 16.09 0.74 -25.77
C TYR A 133 16.35 0.31 -27.23
N ARG A 134 17.30 -0.60 -27.46
CA ARG A 134 17.67 -1.06 -28.81
C ARG A 134 16.63 -2.03 -29.37
N TRP A 135 16.15 -2.97 -28.56
CA TRP A 135 15.30 -4.06 -29.05
C TRP A 135 14.00 -3.53 -29.67
N ILE A 136 13.36 -2.54 -29.04
CA ILE A 136 12.12 -1.95 -29.57
C ILE A 136 12.32 -1.22 -30.91
N ARG A 137 13.54 -0.73 -31.20
CA ARG A 137 13.87 -0.06 -32.46
C ARG A 137 14.29 -1.03 -33.55
N GLU A 138 15.03 -2.06 -33.17
CA GLU A 138 15.63 -3.01 -34.10
C GLU A 138 14.64 -4.13 -34.48
N MET A 139 13.62 -4.40 -33.66
CA MET A 139 12.53 -5.36 -33.96
C MET A 139 11.13 -4.73 -33.82
N PRO A 140 10.76 -3.74 -34.66
CA PRO A 140 9.43 -3.14 -34.62
C PRO A 140 8.41 -4.08 -35.27
N ASN A 141 7.76 -4.93 -34.46
CA ASN A 141 6.67 -5.80 -34.89
C ASN A 141 5.32 -5.31 -34.32
N PRO A 142 4.44 -4.71 -35.14
CA PRO A 142 3.16 -4.16 -34.68
C PRO A 142 2.21 -5.21 -34.12
N LEU A 143 2.18 -6.41 -34.67
CA LEU A 143 1.30 -7.49 -34.20
C LEU A 143 1.73 -7.95 -32.81
N LEU A 144 3.04 -8.18 -32.62
CA LEU A 144 3.58 -8.52 -31.31
C LEU A 144 3.31 -7.40 -30.30
N SER A 145 3.53 -6.15 -30.68
CA SER A 145 3.23 -5.00 -29.82
C SER A 145 1.76 -4.98 -29.40
N TRP A 146 0.82 -5.21 -30.33
CA TRP A 146 -0.61 -5.28 -30.03
C TRP A 146 -0.94 -6.40 -29.04
N VAL A 147 -0.38 -7.59 -29.24
CA VAL A 147 -0.57 -8.73 -28.32
C VAL A 147 -0.04 -8.41 -26.92
N LEU A 148 1.16 -7.83 -26.83
CA LEU A 148 1.76 -7.46 -25.54
C LEU A 148 0.94 -6.39 -24.81
N HIS A 149 0.44 -5.37 -25.52
CA HIS A 149 -0.44 -4.36 -24.94
C HIS A 149 -1.79 -4.94 -24.52
N ALA A 150 -2.36 -5.88 -25.29
CA ALA A 150 -3.59 -6.57 -24.91
C ALA A 150 -3.39 -7.42 -23.65
N CYS A 151 -2.26 -8.15 -23.54
CA CYS A 151 -1.89 -8.87 -22.32
C CYS A 151 -1.71 -7.93 -21.12
N TYR A 152 -1.06 -6.78 -21.33
CA TYR A 152 -0.89 -5.77 -20.29
C TYR A 152 -2.22 -5.17 -19.82
N LEU A 153 -3.15 -4.88 -20.74
CA LEU A 153 -4.49 -4.43 -20.39
C LEU A 153 -5.28 -5.52 -19.64
N ALA A 154 -5.18 -6.77 -20.12
CA ALA A 154 -5.84 -7.91 -19.50
C ALA A 154 -5.34 -8.17 -18.07
N TYR A 155 -4.07 -7.88 -17.77
CA TYR A 155 -3.53 -7.97 -16.41
C TYR A 155 -4.35 -7.14 -15.42
N TYR A 156 -4.69 -5.89 -15.74
CA TYR A 156 -5.53 -5.07 -14.86
C TYR A 156 -6.94 -5.65 -14.69
N ALA A 157 -7.52 -6.17 -15.77
CA ALA A 157 -8.82 -6.81 -15.70
C ALA A 157 -8.78 -8.04 -14.76
N ILE A 158 -7.77 -8.91 -14.91
CA ILE A 158 -7.59 -10.10 -14.07
C ILE A 158 -7.36 -9.72 -12.60
N LEU A 159 -6.51 -8.70 -12.38
CA LEU A 159 -6.15 -8.20 -11.05
C LEU A 159 -7.38 -7.79 -10.25
N TYR A 160 -8.32 -7.08 -10.85
CA TYR A 160 -9.56 -6.65 -10.20
C TYR A 160 -10.66 -7.73 -10.25
N ALA A 161 -10.82 -8.45 -11.37
CA ALA A 161 -11.89 -9.42 -11.55
C ALA A 161 -11.78 -10.62 -10.59
N SER A 162 -10.56 -11.06 -10.27
CA SER A 162 -10.35 -12.22 -9.37
C SER A 162 -10.95 -12.00 -7.97
N PRO A 163 -10.56 -10.97 -7.18
CA PRO A 163 -11.20 -10.71 -5.90
C PRO A 163 -12.67 -10.30 -6.05
N LEU A 164 -13.06 -9.63 -7.14
CA LEU A 164 -14.44 -9.19 -7.39
C LEU A 164 -15.40 -10.36 -7.59
N GLY A 165 -15.03 -11.34 -8.41
CA GLY A 165 -15.81 -12.55 -8.64
C GLY A 165 -16.00 -13.37 -7.36
N LEU A 166 -14.94 -13.52 -6.56
CA LEU A 166 -15.00 -14.16 -5.24
C LEU A 166 -15.90 -13.40 -4.27
N TRP A 167 -15.81 -12.07 -4.28
CA TRP A 167 -16.65 -11.20 -3.44
C TRP A 167 -18.13 -11.40 -3.80
N PHE A 168 -18.51 -11.24 -5.08
CA PHE A 168 -19.89 -11.42 -5.53
C PHE A 168 -20.44 -12.84 -5.34
N SER A 169 -19.58 -13.85 -5.38
CA SER A 169 -19.94 -15.25 -5.09
C SER A 169 -20.12 -15.54 -3.59
N GLY A 170 -20.06 -14.53 -2.73
CA GLY A 170 -20.21 -14.67 -1.28
C GLY A 170 -18.95 -15.19 -0.57
N ARG A 171 -17.87 -15.50 -1.30
CA ARG A 171 -16.60 -16.03 -0.78
C ARG A 171 -15.70 -14.89 -0.27
N ARG A 172 -16.20 -14.13 0.71
CA ARG A 172 -15.59 -12.87 1.19
C ARG A 172 -14.18 -13.08 1.76
N ASP A 173 -13.96 -14.15 2.51
CA ASP A 173 -12.64 -14.42 3.08
C ASP A 173 -11.61 -14.79 2.01
N ALA A 174 -12.03 -15.50 0.96
CA ALA A 174 -11.17 -15.77 -0.18
C ALA A 174 -10.83 -14.48 -0.93
N ALA A 175 -11.82 -13.61 -1.17
CA ALA A 175 -11.59 -12.30 -1.77
C ALA A 175 -10.58 -11.46 -0.97
N ARG A 176 -10.72 -11.41 0.37
CA ARG A 176 -9.76 -10.71 1.25
C ARG A 176 -8.35 -11.29 1.18
N ARG A 177 -8.20 -12.62 1.08
CA ARG A 177 -6.89 -13.26 0.90
C ARG A 177 -6.27 -12.93 -0.46
N THR A 178 -7.07 -12.86 -1.52
CA THR A 178 -6.59 -12.43 -2.84
C THR A 178 -6.14 -10.98 -2.81
N ILE A 179 -6.91 -10.07 -2.21
CA ILE A 179 -6.53 -8.67 -2.04
C ILE A 179 -5.24 -8.57 -1.22
N PHE A 180 -5.15 -9.31 -0.11
CA PHE A 180 -3.94 -9.38 0.69
C PHE A 180 -2.72 -9.82 -0.14
N ALA A 181 -2.87 -10.88 -0.94
CA ALA A 181 -1.79 -11.38 -1.79
C ALA A 181 -1.33 -10.31 -2.79
N VAL A 182 -2.27 -9.58 -3.41
CA VAL A 182 -1.94 -8.46 -4.31
C VAL A 182 -1.20 -7.34 -3.57
N MET A 183 -1.54 -7.04 -2.32
CA MET A 183 -0.88 -5.96 -1.57
C MET A 183 0.56 -6.28 -1.14
N VAL A 184 0.94 -7.56 -1.08
CA VAL A 184 2.28 -7.98 -0.63
C VAL A 184 3.22 -8.37 -1.77
N THR A 185 2.74 -8.33 -3.01
CA THR A 185 3.51 -8.64 -4.24
C THR A 185 3.68 -7.40 -5.10
#